data_AF-A0A849V8W7-F1
#
_entry.id   AF-A0A849V8W7-F1
#
_cell.length_a   1.000
_cell.length_b   1.000
_cell.length_c   1.000
_cell.angle_alpha   90.00
_cell.angle_beta   90.00
_cell.angle_gamma   90.00
#
_symmetry.space_group_name_H-M   'P 1'
#
loop_
_entity.id
_entity.type
_entity.pdbx_description
1 polymer ?
#
loop_
_entity_poly.entity_id
_entity_poly.type
_entity_poly.pdbx_seq_one_letter_code
_entity_poly.pdbx_strand_id
1 'polypeptide(L)'
;MAYFDFNKADADNFYGRGRLTDDCLAHIRQHNFLALLGASGSGKSSLIRAGLLYSLQSGGKIAGSEHWRQYLITPTDNPLQRLARLC
;
A
#
# COMPACT_ATOMS: atom_id res chain seq x y z
N MET A 1 -12.04 -16.57 -0.52
CA MET A 1 -12.36 -15.13 -0.47
C MET A 1 -11.24 -14.39 -1.16
N ALA A 2 -11.52 -13.73 -2.29
CA ALA A 2 -10.54 -12.94 -3.00
C ALA A 2 -10.26 -11.65 -2.20
N TYR A 3 -9.03 -11.49 -1.73
CA TYR A 3 -8.57 -10.23 -1.15
C TYR A 3 -8.01 -9.37 -2.28
N PHE A 4 -8.28 -8.06 -2.26
CA PHE A 4 -7.60 -7.11 -3.14
C PHE A 4 -6.08 -7.28 -2.99
N ASP A 5 -5.38 -7.27 -4.11
CA ASP A 5 -3.93 -7.26 -4.23
C ASP A 5 -3.47 -6.01 -5.01
N PHE A 6 -2.16 -5.77 -5.08
CA PHE A 6 -1.59 -4.61 -5.78
C PHE A 6 -1.44 -4.85 -7.29
N ASN A 7 -2.42 -5.49 -7.92
CA ASN A 7 -2.47 -5.74 -9.37
C ASN A 7 -3.45 -4.79 -10.07
N LYS A 8 -3.35 -4.73 -11.40
CA LYS A 8 -4.20 -3.86 -12.23
C LYS A 8 -5.69 -4.17 -12.10
N ALA A 9 -6.08 -5.44 -12.08
CA ALA A 9 -7.50 -5.83 -12.03
C ALA A 9 -8.16 -5.38 -10.72
N ASP A 10 -7.45 -5.46 -9.61
CA ASP A 10 -7.93 -5.01 -8.30
C ASP A 10 -7.94 -3.48 -8.18
N ALA A 11 -6.97 -2.79 -8.79
CA ALA A 11 -6.96 -1.34 -8.89
C ALA A 11 -8.12 -0.80 -9.74
N ASP A 12 -8.40 -1.44 -10.88
CA ASP A 12 -9.54 -1.09 -11.75
C ASP A 12 -10.89 -1.31 -11.04
N ASN A 13 -10.95 -2.22 -10.06
CA ASN A 13 -12.14 -2.47 -9.24
C ASN A 13 -12.17 -1.63 -7.93
N PHE A 14 -11.17 -0.79 -7.67
CA PHE A 14 -11.06 0.01 -6.45
C PHE A 14 -11.65 1.40 -6.62
N TYR A 15 -12.90 1.59 -6.17
CA TYR A 15 -13.64 2.84 -6.34
C TYR A 15 -13.83 3.63 -5.04
N GLY A 16 -14.08 4.94 -5.18
CA GLY A 16 -14.55 5.82 -4.10
C GLY A 16 -13.50 6.27 -3.09
N ARG A 17 -12.23 5.87 -3.25
CA ARG A 17 -11.15 6.19 -2.29
C ARG A 17 -9.92 6.85 -2.90
N GLY A 18 -10.01 7.33 -4.14
CA GLY A 18 -8.89 8.01 -4.82
C GLY A 18 -8.30 9.18 -4.02
N ARG A 19 -9.15 10.04 -3.43
CA ARG A 19 -8.67 11.15 -2.58
C ARG A 19 -7.86 10.67 -1.38
N LEU A 20 -8.33 9.62 -0.69
CA LEU A 20 -7.62 9.07 0.46
C LEU A 20 -6.28 8.43 0.04
N THR A 21 -6.23 7.80 -1.13
CA THR A 21 -4.98 7.32 -1.73
C THR A 21 -4.01 8.47 -2.02
N ASP A 22 -4.51 9.56 -2.62
CA ASP A 22 -3.70 10.76 -2.89
C ASP A 22 -3.16 11.40 -1.60
N ASP A 23 -3.98 11.47 -0.54
CA ASP A 23 -3.55 11.97 0.77
C ASP A 23 -2.44 11.08 1.38
N CYS A 24 -2.57 9.75 1.27
CA CYS A 24 -1.53 8.82 1.71
C CYS A 24 -0.23 9.00 0.91
N LEU A 25 -0.32 9.16 -0.40
CA LEU A 25 0.84 9.40 -1.28
C LEU A 25 1.52 10.72 -0.95
N ALA A 26 0.75 11.78 -0.68
CA ALA A 26 1.29 13.06 -0.24
C ALA A 26 2.05 12.92 1.10
N HIS A 27 1.51 12.14 2.03
CA HIS A 27 2.17 11.87 3.31
C HIS A 27 3.49 11.11 3.12
N ILE A 28 3.51 10.03 2.33
CA ILE A 28 4.72 9.21 2.09
C ILE A 28 5.80 9.99 1.34
N ARG A 29 5.45 10.98 0.53
CA ARG A 29 6.44 11.88 -0.07
C ARG A 29 7.21 12.72 0.96
N GLN A 30 6.60 13.01 2.11
CA GLN A 30 7.16 13.89 3.13
C GLN A 30 7.68 13.12 4.35
N HIS A 31 7.22 11.88 4.54
CA HIS A 31 7.47 11.09 5.74
C HIS A 31 7.75 9.62 5.40
N ASN A 32 8.64 9.00 6.19
CA ASN A 32 9.04 7.60 6.00
C ASN A 32 8.09 6.59 6.66
N PHE A 33 6.99 7.05 7.25
CA PHE A 33 6.07 6.21 8.01
C PHE A 33 4.62 6.67 7.85
N LEU A 34 3.72 5.72 7.62
CA LEU A 34 2.29 5.95 7.54
C LEU A 34 1.56 4.84 8.31
N ALA A 35 0.68 5.22 9.23
CA ALA A 35 -0.20 4.29 9.94
C ALA A 35 -1.66 4.50 9.53
N LEU A 36 -2.36 3.41 9.18
CA LEU A 36 -3.77 3.43 8.82
C LEU A 36 -4.59 2.75 9.92
N LEU A 37 -5.44 3.53 10.60
CA LEU A 37 -6.29 3.08 11.69
C LEU A 37 -7.76 3.05 11.27
N GLY A 38 -8.54 2.12 11.83
CA GLY A 38 -9.98 2.04 11.57
C GLY A 38 -10.56 0.65 11.82
N ALA A 39 -11.90 0.57 11.86
CA ALA A 39 -12.64 -0.66 12.13
C ALA A 39 -12.24 -1.83 11.21
N SER A 40 -12.36 -3.07 11.69
CA SER A 40 -12.19 -4.24 10.82
C SER A 40 -13.18 -4.19 9.66
N GLY A 41 -12.76 -4.61 8.46
CA GLY A 41 -13.61 -4.53 7.26
C GLY A 41 -13.77 -3.12 6.66
N SER A 42 -13.21 -2.06 7.24
CA SER A 42 -13.31 -0.69 6.69
C SER A 42 -12.53 -0.46 5.38
N GLY A 43 -11.98 -1.51 4.76
CA GLY A 43 -11.27 -1.43 3.48
C GLY A 43 -9.80 -0.96 3.55
N LYS A 44 -9.17 -0.96 4.73
CA LYS A 44 -7.76 -0.54 4.89
C LYS A 44 -6.81 -1.34 4.01
N SER A 45 -6.92 -2.67 4.03
CA SER A 45 -6.06 -3.55 3.23
C SER A 45 -6.25 -3.33 1.73
N SER A 46 -7.48 -3.09 1.28
CA SER A 46 -7.77 -2.75 -0.13
C SER A 46 -7.19 -1.39 -0.51
N LEU A 47 -7.31 -0.38 0.36
CA LEU A 47 -6.69 0.93 0.16
C LEU A 47 -5.17 0.83 0.05
N ILE A 48 -4.54 0.05 0.93
CA ILE A 48 -3.09 -0.16 0.89
C ILE A 48 -2.69 -0.85 -0.42
N ARG A 49 -3.36 -1.95 -0.80
CA ARG A 49 -2.92 -2.78 -1.92
C ARG A 49 -3.33 -2.21 -3.28
N ALA A 50 -4.62 -2.09 -3.53
CA ALA A 50 -5.16 -1.66 -4.82
C ALA A 50 -5.05 -0.15 -5.05
N GLY A 51 -5.03 0.64 -3.98
CA GLY A 51 -4.83 2.09 -4.06
C GLY A 51 -3.34 2.46 -4.01
N LEU A 52 -2.73 2.32 -2.83
CA LEU A 52 -1.42 2.90 -2.54
C LEU A 52 -0.26 2.14 -3.20
N LEU A 53 -0.12 0.84 -2.96
CA LEU A 53 0.98 0.03 -3.49
C LEU A 53 0.95 -0.03 -5.02
N TYR A 54 -0.23 -0.20 -5.61
CA TYR A 54 -0.41 -0.11 -7.06
C TYR A 54 0.01 1.25 -7.62
N SER A 55 -0.40 2.36 -6.98
CA SER A 55 0.00 3.70 -7.42
C SER A 55 1.52 3.91 -7.35
N LEU A 56 2.18 3.40 -6.30
CA LEU A 56 3.63 3.43 -6.18
C LEU A 56 4.30 2.57 -7.25
N GLN A 57 3.78 1.36 -7.52
CA GLN A 57 4.31 0.47 -8.56
C GLN A 57 4.20 1.08 -9.96
N SER A 58 3.13 1.85 -10.22
CA SER A 58 2.93 2.51 -11.51
C SER A 58 3.88 3.69 -11.78
N GLY A 59 4.50 4.27 -10.73
CA GLY A 59 5.35 5.47 -10.85
C GLY A 59 4.60 6.76 -11.24
N GLY A 60 3.31 6.69 -11.55
CA GLY A 60 2.57 7.83 -12.13
C GLY A 60 2.31 8.98 -11.16
N LYS A 61 2.40 8.72 -9.84
CA LYS A 61 2.23 9.75 -8.81
C LYS A 61 3.58 10.15 -8.24
N ILE A 62 4.40 9.22 -7.77
CA ILE A 62 5.74 9.54 -7.24
C ILE A 62 6.77 9.11 -8.29
N ALA A 63 7.47 10.08 -8.90
CA ALA A 63 8.48 9.77 -9.90
C ALA A 63 9.58 8.87 -9.32
N GLY A 64 9.91 7.79 -10.02
CA GLY A 64 10.90 6.81 -9.60
C GLY A 64 10.38 5.74 -8.64
N SER A 65 9.13 5.84 -8.17
CA SER A 65 8.57 4.84 -7.25
C SER A 65 8.32 3.47 -7.89
N GLU A 66 8.26 3.41 -9.23
CA GLU A 66 8.18 2.18 -10.00
C GLU A 66 9.39 1.27 -9.80
N HIS A 67 10.52 1.84 -9.36
CA HIS A 67 11.74 1.09 -9.04
C HIS A 67 11.83 0.67 -7.56
N TRP A 68 10.87 1.06 -6.72
CA TRP A 68 10.91 0.74 -5.29
C TRP A 68 10.58 -0.73 -5.05
N ARG A 69 11.39 -1.39 -4.22
CA ARG A 69 11.07 -2.73 -3.73
C ARG A 69 9.94 -2.65 -2.72
N GLN A 70 8.87 -3.40 -2.98
CA GLN A 70 7.70 -3.46 -2.10
C GLN A 70 7.67 -4.81 -1.37
N TYR A 71 7.58 -4.76 -0.05
CA TYR A 71 7.48 -5.95 0.80
C TYR A 71 6.21 -5.88 1.64
N LEU A 72 5.38 -6.92 1.54
CA LEU A 72 4.20 -7.07 2.38
C LEU A 72 4.49 -8.08 3.48
N ILE A 73 4.45 -7.61 4.73
CA ILE A 73 4.64 -8.46 5.90
C ILE A 73 3.45 -8.35 6.84
N THR A 74 3.10 -9.46 7.48
CA THR A 74 2.26 -9.45 8.67
C THR A 74 3.19 -9.39 9.87
N PRO A 75 3.18 -8.32 10.68
CA PRO A 75 3.96 -8.25 11.90
C PRO A 75 3.47 -9.36 12.84
N THR A 76 4.34 -10.32 13.12
CA THR A 76 4.15 -11.34 14.16
C THR A 76 5.19 -11.08 15.25
N ASP A 77 5.54 -12.08 16.07
CA ASP A 77 6.45 -11.96 17.22
C ASP A 77 7.84 -11.35 16.93
N ASN A 78 8.32 -11.32 15.68
CA ASN A 78 9.63 -10.77 15.30
C ASN A 78 9.60 -10.06 13.93
N PRO A 79 9.01 -8.85 13.81
CA PRO A 79 8.76 -8.20 12.53
C PRO A 79 10.05 -7.76 11.81
N LEU A 80 11.03 -7.23 12.55
CA LEU A 80 12.31 -6.80 11.99
C LEU A 80 13.15 -7.96 11.46
N GLN A 81 13.14 -9.10 12.15
CA GLN A 81 13.83 -10.30 11.69
C GLN A 81 13.20 -10.87 10.43
N ARG A 82 11.85 -10.85 10.31
CA ARG A 82 11.19 -11.26 9.06
C ARG A 82 11.56 -10.32 7.91
N LEU A 83 11.58 -9.02 8.15
CA LEU A 83 11.95 -8.04 7.12
C LEU A 83 13.39 -8.27 6.63
N ALA A 84 14.34 -8.48 7.54
CA ALA A 84 15.74 -8.74 7.20
C ALA A 84 15.95 -9.98 6.31
N ARG A 85 15.04 -10.97 6.34
CA ARG A 85 15.10 -12.16 5.47
C ARG A 85 14.58 -11.91 4.04
N LEU A 86 13.93 -10.78 3.80
CA LEU A 86 13.36 -10.41 2.49
C LEU A 86 14.27 -9.46 1.69
N CYS A 87 15.25 -8.84 2.36
CA CYS A 87 16.23 -7.93 1.78
C CYS A 87 17.41 -8.68 1.17
#